data_AF-A0A0G0F1J1-F1
#
_entry.id   AF-A0A0G0F1J1-F1
#
_cell.length_a   1.000
_cell.length_b   1.000
_cell.length_c   1.000
_cell.angle_alpha   90.00
_cell.angle_beta   90.00
_cell.angle_gamma   90.00
#
_symmetry.space_group_name_H-M   'P 1'
#
loop_
_entity.id
_entity.type
_entity.pdbx_description
1 polymer ?
#
loop_
_entity_poly.entity_id
_entity_poly.type
_entity_poly.pdbx_seq_one_letter_code
_entity_poly.pdbx_strand_id
1 'polypeptide(L)'
;MKNYLIVGYYGYENAGDELLLERTLELLTELEEPAFFHVLYNKRNIKKIEGKPNCKFINRWSFMAISQAIKKSDAIVFGGGGLFQDTTSAKSFLYYLGILTFALVLKKPVYFLAQGFSPIKRVGLRLIFGGLSLFGGYHGLFTFT
;
A
#
# COMPACT_ATOMS: atom_id res chain seq x y z
N MET A 1 -7.54 4.35 18.63
CA MET A 1 -6.38 4.58 17.73
C MET A 1 -6.56 3.69 16.53
N LYS A 2 -6.70 4.26 15.33
CA LYS A 2 -6.86 3.50 14.09
C LYS A 2 -5.51 2.98 13.61
N ASN A 3 -5.51 1.80 12.99
CA ASN A 3 -4.31 1.13 12.51
C ASN A 3 -4.30 1.09 10.99
N TYR A 4 -3.24 1.63 10.39
CA TYR A 4 -3.06 1.66 8.94
C TYR A 4 -1.93 0.72 8.53
N LEU A 5 -2.11 0.00 7.44
CA LEU A 5 -1.00 -0.67 6.76
C LEU A 5 -0.59 0.15 5.53
N ILE A 6 0.61 0.69 5.56
CA ILE A 6 1.20 1.45 4.46
C ILE A 6 2.03 0.51 3.59
N VAL A 7 1.65 0.44 2.31
CA VAL A 7 2.25 -0.42 1.29
C VAL A 7 2.89 0.46 0.24
N GLY A 8 4.19 0.28 0.00
CA GLY A 8 4.92 1.01 -1.03
C GLY A 8 6.28 0.39 -1.33
N TYR A 9 7.12 1.11 -2.07
CA TYR A 9 8.48 0.68 -2.41
C TYR A 9 9.52 1.38 -1.53
N TYR A 10 9.42 1.19 -0.22
CA TYR A 10 10.24 1.92 0.76
C TYR A 10 11.45 1.12 1.26
N GLY A 11 12.48 1.84 1.70
CA GLY A 11 13.73 1.30 2.21
C GLY A 11 14.71 0.88 1.12
N TYR A 12 14.58 1.39 -0.10
CA TYR A 12 15.52 1.15 -1.20
C TYR A 12 16.45 2.33 -1.46
N GLU A 13 16.51 3.29 -0.53
CA GLU A 13 17.38 4.48 -0.63
C GLU A 13 17.02 5.35 -1.84
N ASN A 14 15.77 5.26 -2.31
CA ASN A 14 15.20 6.18 -3.29
C ASN A 14 14.55 7.34 -2.54
N ALA A 15 15.17 8.52 -2.63
CA ALA A 15 14.68 9.73 -1.95
C ALA A 15 13.23 10.08 -2.31
N GLY A 16 12.78 9.81 -3.54
CA GLY A 16 11.41 10.05 -3.96
C GLY A 16 10.41 9.15 -3.25
N ASP A 17 10.71 7.86 -3.12
CA ASP A 17 9.85 6.91 -2.42
C ASP A 17 9.81 7.18 -0.90
N GLU A 18 10.95 7.56 -0.30
CA GLU A 18 10.99 7.93 1.12
C GLU A 18 10.18 9.20 1.38
N LEU A 19 10.27 10.22 0.50
CA LEU A 19 9.46 11.43 0.62
C LEU A 19 7.96 11.11 0.49
N LEU A 20 7.57 10.22 -0.42
CA LEU A 20 6.18 9.77 -0.56
C LEU A 20 5.67 9.07 0.70
N LEU A 21 6.51 8.26 1.36
CA LEU A 21 6.17 7.66 2.65
C LEU A 21 5.91 8.74 3.69
N GLU A 22 6.83 9.71 3.83
CA GLU A 22 6.70 10.79 4.83
C GLU A 22 5.43 11.60 4.62
N ARG A 23 5.15 12.04 3.38
CA ARG A 23 3.92 12.75 3.05
C ARG A 23 2.66 11.92 3.31
N THR A 24 2.71 10.61 3.05
CA THR A 24 1.58 9.72 3.33
C THR A 24 1.29 9.65 4.84
N LEU A 25 2.33 9.53 5.66
CA LEU A 25 2.19 9.49 7.12
C LEU A 25 1.70 10.83 7.68
N GLU A 26 2.24 11.95 7.19
CA GLU A 26 1.80 13.30 7.56
C GLU A 26 0.31 13.50 7.29
N LEU A 27 -0.14 13.27 6.04
CA LEU A 27 -1.53 13.47 5.64
C LEU A 27 -2.50 12.59 6.43
N LEU A 28 -2.16 11.33 6.67
CA LEU A 28 -3.04 10.44 7.45
C LEU A 28 -3.10 10.82 8.92
N THR A 29 -2.02 11.36 9.47
CA THR A 29 -1.99 11.85 10.85
C THR A 29 -2.87 13.10 10.98
N GLU A 30 -2.75 14.05 10.05
CA GLU A 30 -3.58 15.27 10.03
C GLU A 30 -5.07 14.98 9.89
N LEU A 31 -5.44 13.96 9.09
CA LEU A 31 -6.83 13.61 8.85
C LEU A 31 -7.47 12.83 10.01
N GLU A 32 -6.70 11.97 10.68
CA GLU A 32 -7.24 11.06 11.69
C GLU A 32 -6.28 10.82 12.87
N GLU A 33 -6.40 11.63 13.92
CA GLU A 33 -5.76 11.35 15.21
C GLU A 33 -6.73 10.68 16.20
N PRO A 34 -6.29 9.66 16.97
CA PRO A 34 -4.96 9.03 16.95
C PRO A 34 -4.83 7.88 15.93
N ALA A 35 -3.71 7.86 15.19
CA ALA A 35 -3.35 6.82 14.21
C ALA A 35 -2.05 6.07 14.55
N PHE A 36 -1.97 4.80 14.15
CA PHE A 36 -0.78 3.95 14.21
C PHE A 36 -0.51 3.31 12.86
N PHE A 37 0.75 3.29 12.45
CA PHE A 37 1.16 2.89 11.10
C PHE A 37 2.03 1.64 11.12
N HIS A 38 1.57 0.59 10.45
CA HIS A 38 2.40 -0.52 10.02
C HIS A 38 2.96 -0.19 8.63
N VAL A 39 4.27 -0.12 8.45
CA VAL A 39 4.87 0.26 7.16
C VAL A 39 5.65 -0.91 6.58
N LEU A 40 5.29 -1.35 5.38
CA LEU A 40 6.10 -2.33 4.66
C LEU A 40 7.39 -1.69 4.15
N TYR A 41 8.52 -2.20 4.62
CA TYR A 41 9.83 -1.60 4.41
C TYR A 41 10.89 -2.67 4.10
N ASN A 42 11.94 -2.27 3.39
CA ASN A 42 13.06 -3.16 3.12
C ASN A 42 13.80 -3.50 4.43
N LYS A 43 13.88 -4.80 4.75
CA LYS A 43 14.55 -5.33 5.96
C LYS A 43 15.94 -4.75 6.21
N ARG A 44 16.72 -4.53 5.15
CA ARG A 44 18.11 -4.04 5.26
C ARG A 44 18.20 -2.66 5.91
N ASN A 45 17.14 -1.85 5.78
CA ASN A 45 17.13 -0.45 6.21
C ASN A 45 16.15 -0.16 7.35
N ILE A 46 15.44 -1.17 7.88
CA ILE A 46 14.48 -0.98 8.98
C ILE A 46 15.16 -0.31 10.20
N LYS A 47 16.36 -0.75 10.57
CA LYS A 47 17.10 -0.18 11.71
C LYS A 47 17.41 1.31 11.58
N LYS A 48 17.45 1.85 10.34
CA LYS A 48 17.72 3.28 10.10
C LYS A 48 16.53 4.17 10.47
N ILE A 49 15.34 3.58 10.60
CA ILE A 49 14.06 4.29 10.81
C ILE A 49 13.29 3.77 12.03
N GLU A 50 13.88 2.82 12.78
CA GLU A 50 13.40 2.42 14.10
C GLU A 50 13.44 3.64 15.03
N GLY A 51 12.26 4.09 15.50
CA GLY A 51 12.13 5.24 16.41
C GLY A 51 11.12 6.30 15.99
N LYS A 52 10.57 6.25 14.76
CA LYS A 52 9.44 7.13 14.41
C LYS A 52 8.24 6.82 15.32
N PRO A 53 7.68 7.82 16.03
CA PRO A 53 6.54 7.59 16.93
C PRO A 53 5.34 7.08 16.12
N ASN A 54 4.51 6.27 16.76
CA ASN A 54 3.31 5.67 16.17
C ASN A 54 3.53 4.86 14.89
N CYS A 55 4.77 4.44 14.61
CA CYS A 55 5.12 3.66 13.43
C CYS A 55 5.81 2.34 13.80
N LYS A 56 5.46 1.27 13.08
CA LYS A 56 6.15 -0.01 13.10
C LYS A 56 6.52 -0.44 11.69
N PHE A 57 7.82 -0.52 11.43
CA PHE A 57 8.36 -0.98 10.16
C PHE A 57 8.40 -2.51 10.12
N ILE A 58 7.89 -3.08 9.03
CA ILE A 58 7.73 -4.52 8.84
C ILE A 58 8.52 -4.92 7.61
N ASN A 59 9.27 -6.02 7.72
CA ASN A 59 9.93 -6.62 6.57
C ASN A 59 8.90 -6.98 5.50
N ARG A 60 8.97 -6.29 4.36
CA ARG A 60 8.09 -6.49 3.20
C ARG A 60 8.15 -7.90 2.57
N TRP A 61 9.12 -8.74 2.94
CA TRP A 61 9.18 -10.13 2.48
C TRP A 61 8.65 -11.13 3.51
N SER A 62 8.28 -10.67 4.71
CA SER A 62 7.75 -11.55 5.76
C SER A 62 6.26 -11.75 5.57
N PHE A 63 5.87 -12.83 4.88
CA PHE A 63 4.46 -13.17 4.66
C PHE A 63 3.65 -13.20 5.97
N MET A 64 4.20 -13.82 7.02
CA MET A 64 3.54 -13.89 8.32
C MET A 64 3.32 -12.49 8.93
N ALA A 65 4.33 -11.61 8.87
CA ALA A 65 4.21 -10.27 9.44
C ALA A 65 3.26 -9.39 8.63
N ILE A 66 3.28 -9.50 7.30
CA ILE A 66 2.34 -8.82 6.41
C ILE A 66 0.92 -9.28 6.70
N SER A 67 0.69 -10.60 6.84
CA SER A 67 -0.62 -11.15 7.11
C SER A 67 -1.18 -10.66 8.45
N GLN A 68 -0.34 -10.64 9.49
CA GLN A 68 -0.72 -10.09 10.79
C GLN A 68 -1.01 -8.59 10.72
N ALA A 69 -0.22 -7.83 9.97
CA ALA A 69 -0.43 -6.39 9.80
C ALA A 69 -1.78 -6.12 9.13
N ILE A 70 -2.09 -6.80 8.01
CA ILE A 70 -3.37 -6.67 7.30
C ILE A 70 -4.55 -6.97 8.23
N LYS A 71 -4.46 -8.04 9.04
CA LYS A 71 -5.52 -8.41 9.98
C LYS A 71 -5.74 -7.35 11.05
N LYS A 72 -4.66 -6.76 11.57
CA LYS A 72 -4.68 -5.74 12.63
C LYS A 72 -5.04 -4.34 12.14
N SER A 73 -4.85 -4.06 10.86
CA SER A 73 -5.17 -2.76 10.28
C SER A 73 -6.67 -2.58 10.03
N ASP A 74 -7.16 -1.38 10.29
CA ASP A 74 -8.51 -0.92 9.97
C ASP A 74 -8.63 -0.53 8.49
N ALA A 75 -7.53 -0.07 7.89
CA ALA A 75 -7.44 0.20 6.46
C ALA A 75 -6.02 -0.01 5.92
N ILE A 76 -5.92 -0.22 4.62
CA ILE A 76 -4.66 -0.44 3.91
C ILE A 76 -4.49 0.67 2.89
N VAL A 77 -3.32 1.29 2.89
CA VAL A 77 -3.00 2.43 2.04
C VAL A 77 -1.82 2.04 1.16
N PHE A 78 -2.07 1.94 -0.12
CA PHE A 78 -1.02 1.88 -1.13
C PHE A 78 -0.55 3.31 -1.36
N GLY A 79 0.62 3.65 -0.83
CA GLY A 79 1.24 4.96 -1.02
C GLY A 79 1.62 5.19 -2.49
N GLY A 80 1.98 6.42 -2.84
CA GLY A 80 2.21 6.84 -4.24
C GLY A 80 3.33 6.14 -4.98
N GLY A 81 3.45 6.49 -6.27
CA GLY A 81 4.48 6.00 -7.18
C GLY A 81 3.92 5.09 -8.28
N GLY A 82 4.77 4.17 -8.76
CA GLY A 82 4.49 3.30 -9.90
C GLY A 82 4.25 1.83 -9.53
N LEU A 83 3.66 1.52 -8.37
CA LEU A 83 3.57 0.14 -7.86
C LEU A 83 2.87 -0.82 -8.84
N PHE A 84 1.93 -0.29 -9.64
CA PHE A 84 1.13 -1.04 -10.60
C PHE A 84 1.45 -0.71 -12.07
N GLN A 85 2.57 -0.03 -12.35
CA GLN A 85 2.96 0.32 -13.73
C GLN A 85 3.63 -0.84 -14.46
N ASP A 86 3.33 -0.98 -15.75
CA ASP A 86 3.78 -2.07 -16.66
C ASP A 86 5.29 -2.02 -16.98
N THR A 87 5.98 -0.94 -16.61
CA THR A 87 7.46 -0.82 -16.66
C THR A 87 8.16 -1.54 -15.50
N THR A 88 7.40 -1.90 -14.46
CA THR A 88 7.91 -2.64 -13.31
C THR A 88 7.86 -4.14 -13.59
N SER A 89 8.82 -4.90 -13.06
CA SER A 89 8.85 -6.35 -13.26
C SER A 89 7.50 -7.01 -12.89
N ALA A 90 7.07 -8.01 -13.67
CA ALA A 90 5.84 -8.77 -13.40
C ALA A 90 5.78 -9.33 -11.96
N LYS A 91 6.95 -9.60 -11.35
CA LYS A 91 7.06 -10.07 -9.97
C LYS A 91 6.62 -9.03 -8.95
N SER A 92 7.04 -7.77 -9.11
CA SER A 92 6.63 -6.67 -8.22
C SER A 92 5.14 -6.42 -8.32
N PHE A 93 4.61 -6.43 -9.54
CA PHE A 93 3.17 -6.28 -9.77
C PHE A 93 2.36 -7.38 -9.06
N LEU A 94 2.74 -8.67 -9.26
CA LEU A 94 2.07 -9.80 -8.60
C LEU A 94 2.19 -9.74 -7.08
N TYR A 95 3.33 -9.27 -6.55
CA TYR A 95 3.53 -9.07 -5.11
C TYR A 95 2.50 -8.08 -4.53
N TYR A 96 2.35 -6.90 -5.13
CA TYR A 96 1.38 -5.90 -4.65
C TYR A 96 -0.07 -6.34 -4.89
N LEU A 97 -0.33 -7.02 -6.01
CA LEU A 97 -1.65 -7.61 -6.28
C LEU A 97 -2.02 -8.68 -5.26
N GLY A 98 -1.06 -9.50 -4.80
CA GLY A 98 -1.29 -10.49 -3.75
C GLY A 98 -1.70 -9.84 -2.41
N ILE A 99 -1.04 -8.74 -2.05
CA ILE A 99 -1.40 -7.96 -0.85
C ILE A 99 -2.81 -7.37 -0.99
N LEU A 100 -3.11 -6.75 -2.14
CA LEU A 100 -4.42 -6.20 -2.44
C LEU A 100 -5.51 -7.28 -2.38
N THR A 101 -5.29 -8.41 -3.04
CA THR A 101 -6.26 -9.52 -3.04
C THR A 101 -6.51 -10.02 -1.62
N PHE A 102 -5.46 -10.19 -0.82
CA PHE A 102 -5.62 -10.68 0.56
C PHE A 102 -6.34 -9.67 1.46
N ALA A 103 -6.10 -8.37 1.26
CA ALA A 103 -6.84 -7.30 1.92
C ALA A 103 -8.35 -7.40 1.67
N LEU A 104 -8.72 -7.58 0.40
CA LEU A 104 -10.10 -7.63 -0.05
C LEU A 104 -10.82 -8.89 0.40
N VAL A 105 -10.14 -10.04 0.39
CA VAL A 105 -10.66 -11.28 0.97
C VAL A 105 -11.01 -11.08 2.45
N LEU A 106 -10.20 -10.32 3.18
CA LEU A 106 -10.45 -9.94 4.57
C LEU A 106 -11.40 -8.73 4.72
N LYS A 107 -12.00 -8.25 3.63
CA LYS A 107 -12.91 -7.09 3.57
C LYS A 107 -12.32 -5.83 4.19
N LYS A 108 -11.00 -5.65 4.10
CA LYS A 108 -10.33 -4.45 4.59
C LYS A 108 -10.50 -3.31 3.57
N PRO A 109 -10.89 -2.10 4.02
CA PRO A 109 -10.82 -0.90 3.19
C PRO A 109 -9.42 -0.70 2.61
N VAL A 110 -9.35 -0.38 1.31
CA VAL A 110 -8.08 -0.14 0.61
C VAL A 110 -8.13 1.22 -0.08
N TYR A 111 -7.10 2.02 0.13
CA TYR A 111 -6.92 3.34 -0.47
C TYR A 111 -5.65 3.37 -1.32
N PHE A 112 -5.69 4.09 -2.43
CA PHE A 112 -4.53 4.33 -3.30
C PHE A 112 -4.25 5.84 -3.30
N LEU A 113 -3.07 6.24 -2.82
CA LEU A 113 -2.66 7.65 -2.81
C LEU A 113 -1.68 7.89 -3.95
N ALA A 114 -1.87 8.95 -4.74
CA ALA A 114 -0.91 9.42 -5.76
C ALA A 114 -0.30 8.30 -6.64
N GLN A 115 -1.11 7.31 -7.02
CA GLN A 115 -0.69 6.20 -7.89
C GLN A 115 -0.80 6.61 -9.35
N GLY A 116 0.30 6.47 -10.09
CA GLY A 116 0.26 6.60 -11.55
C GLY A 116 -0.29 5.32 -12.17
N PHE A 117 -1.59 5.29 -12.51
CA PHE A 117 -2.16 4.21 -13.32
C PHE A 117 -1.81 4.47 -14.80
N SER A 118 -0.86 3.73 -15.35
CA SER A 118 -0.67 3.68 -16.81
C SER A 118 -1.71 2.73 -17.42
N PRO A 119 -2.22 2.94 -18.65
CA PRO A 119 -3.23 2.07 -19.25
C PRO A 119 -2.79 0.60 -19.20
N ILE A 120 -3.53 -0.20 -18.44
CA ILE A 120 -3.20 -1.60 -18.21
C ILE A 120 -3.46 -2.37 -19.52
N LYS A 121 -2.42 -2.70 -20.27
CA LYS A 121 -2.53 -3.36 -21.58
C LYS A 121 -2.81 -4.88 -21.51
N ARG A 122 -2.80 -5.48 -20.32
CA ARG A 122 -2.96 -6.93 -20.15
C ARG A 122 -4.40 -7.32 -19.82
N VAL A 123 -5.03 -8.08 -20.72
CA VAL A 123 -6.46 -8.46 -20.70
C VAL A 123 -6.90 -9.14 -19.39
N GLY A 124 -6.07 -10.02 -18.81
CA GLY A 124 -6.39 -10.68 -17.53
C GLY A 124 -6.46 -9.73 -16.33
N LEU A 125 -5.77 -8.60 -16.37
CA LEU A 125 -5.74 -7.62 -15.28
C LEU A 125 -7.01 -6.74 -15.28
N ARG A 126 -7.59 -6.46 -16.45
CA ARG A 126 -8.87 -5.72 -16.57
C ARG A 126 -10.01 -6.48 -15.90
N LEU A 127 -9.98 -7.81 -15.92
CA LEU A 127 -10.97 -8.65 -15.25
C LEU A 127 -10.84 -8.63 -13.72
N ILE A 128 -9.61 -8.52 -13.18
CA ILE A 128 -9.38 -8.45 -11.74
C ILE A 128 -9.83 -7.09 -11.19
N PHE A 129 -9.44 -6.00 -11.83
CA PHE A 129 -9.88 -4.66 -11.44
C PHE A 129 -11.38 -4.43 -11.72
N GLY A 130 -11.92 -5.00 -12.81
CA GLY A 130 -13.36 -5.03 -13.08
C GLY A 130 -14.14 -5.84 -12.05
N GLY A 131 -13.60 -6.99 -11.61
CA GLY A 131 -14.14 -7.76 -10.50
C GLY A 131 -14.12 -6.98 -9.18
N LEU A 132 -13.02 -6.30 -8.88
CA LEU A 132 -12.91 -5.42 -7.70
C LEU A 132 -14.00 -4.33 -7.69
N SER A 133 -14.26 -3.68 -8.82
CA SER A 133 -15.32 -2.65 -8.92
C SER A 133 -16.74 -3.18 -8.64
N LEU A 134 -16.95 -4.50 -8.74
CA LEU A 134 -18.23 -5.15 -8.45
C LEU A 134 -18.38 -5.58 -6.98
N PHE A 135 -17.29 -5.63 -6.19
CA PHE A 135 -17.30 -6.15 -4.82
C PHE A 135 -17.45 -5.09 -3.72
N GLY A 136 -17.50 -3.80 -4.04
CA GLY A 136 -17.73 -2.76 -3.02
C GLY A 136 -18.06 -1.41 -3.63
N GLY A 137 -18.96 -0.66 -3.00
CA GLY A 137 -19.20 0.75 -3.33
C GLY A 137 -17.96 1.59 -3.03
N TYR A 138 -17.00 1.60 -3.95
CA TYR A 138 -15.80 2.43 -3.91
C TYR A 138 -16.17 3.89 -4.26
N HIS A 139 -16.65 4.63 -3.26
CA HIS A 139 -16.66 6.09 -3.35
C HIS A 139 -15.28 6.63 -2.94
N GLY A 140 -14.47 7.00 -3.93
CA GLY A 140 -13.20 7.69 -3.71
C GLY A 140 -12.22 7.58 -4.88
N LEU A 141 -12.41 8.47 -5.88
CA LEU A 141 -11.56 8.78 -7.03
C LEU A 141 -10.97 7.61 -7.85
N PHE A 142 -11.83 6.97 -8.62
CA PHE A 142 -11.46 6.55 -9.97
C PHE A 142 -12.04 7.58 -10.96
N THR A 143 -11.19 8.41 -11.55
CA THR A 143 -11.55 9.14 -12.77
C THR A 143 -10.59 8.68 -13.85
N PHE A 144 -11.09 7.82 -14.75
CA PHE A 144 -10.44 7.55 -16.03
C PHE A 144 -11.05 8.52 -17.05
N THR A 145 -10.26 9.44 -17.58
CA THR A 145 -10.50 10.03 -18.91
C THR A 145 -9.79 9.17 -19.95
#